data_AF-A0A7S2KRJ8-F1
#
_entry.id   AF-A0A7S2KRJ8-F1
#
_cell.length_a   1.000
_cell.length_b   1.000
_cell.length_c   1.000
_cell.angle_alpha   90.00
_cell.angle_beta   90.00
_cell.angle_gamma   90.00
#
_symmetry.space_group_name_H-M   'P 1'
#
loop_
_entity.id
_entity.type
_entity.pdbx_description
1 polymer ?
#
loop_
_entity_poly.entity_id
_entity_poly.type
_entity_poly.pdbx_seq_one_letter_code
_entity_poly.pdbx_strand_id
1 'polypeptide(L)'
;SKYSREEQSAMRSQFSFLPFTGEVKMENPDNEFMLIREVEVDEKGGVLYPRHGPGRTIIEENDSRTPLGIYFGRAILGGSQTMREGRVAKYSLKQRLYLGPTSMDTELAMIMSNLG
;
A
#
# COMPACT_ATOMS: atom_id res chain seq x y z
N SER A 1 2.24 10.47 6.77
CA SER A 1 2.25 10.01 8.18
C SER A 1 2.29 8.48 8.18
N LYS A 2 3.07 7.84 9.07
CA LYS A 2 3.17 6.37 9.16
C LYS A 2 2.59 5.92 10.50
N TYR A 3 1.55 5.09 10.45
CA TYR A 3 0.91 4.54 11.65
C TYR A 3 1.89 3.71 12.48
N SER A 4 1.76 3.80 13.80
CA SER A 4 2.54 2.99 14.74
C SER A 4 2.15 1.51 14.65
N ARG A 5 2.98 0.61 15.18
CA ARG A 5 2.67 -0.84 15.19
C ARG A 5 1.44 -1.15 16.05
N GLU A 6 1.29 -0.43 17.16
CA GLU A 6 0.18 -0.58 18.09
C GLU A 6 -1.13 -0.15 17.44
N GLU A 7 -1.13 1.00 16.75
CA GLU A 7 -2.26 1.50 15.98
C GLU A 7 -2.67 0.52 14.87
N GLN A 8 -1.70 0.02 14.10
CA GLN A 8 -1.98 -1.00 13.08
C GLN A 8 -2.60 -2.26 13.71
N SER A 9 -2.18 -2.64 14.91
CA SER A 9 -2.77 -3.78 15.62
C SER A 9 -4.20 -3.51 16.07
N ALA A 10 -4.47 -2.33 16.61
CA ALA A 10 -5.82 -1.90 17.00
C ALA A 10 -6.77 -1.81 15.79
N MET A 11 -6.28 -1.39 14.63
CA MET A 11 -7.08 -1.41 13.39
C MET A 11 -7.39 -2.84 12.95
N ARG A 12 -6.42 -3.76 13.02
CA ARG A 12 -6.63 -5.16 12.64
C ARG A 12 -7.63 -5.86 13.56
N SER A 13 -7.64 -5.56 14.86
CA SER A 13 -8.55 -6.21 15.81
C SER A 13 -10.03 -5.91 15.53
N GLN A 14 -10.33 -4.77 14.88
CA GLN A 14 -11.69 -4.45 14.42
C GLN A 14 -12.24 -5.45 13.40
N PHE A 15 -11.36 -6.18 12.69
CA PHE A 15 -11.72 -7.20 11.70
C PHE A 15 -11.74 -8.62 12.27
N SER A 16 -11.71 -8.77 13.61
CA SER A 16 -11.78 -10.09 14.28
C SER A 16 -13.07 -10.86 14.03
N PHE A 17 -14.12 -10.19 13.54
CA PHE A 17 -15.37 -10.84 13.11
C PHE A 17 -15.22 -11.64 11.80
N LEU A 18 -14.15 -11.42 11.03
CA LEU A 18 -13.90 -12.18 9.81
C LEU A 18 -13.41 -13.59 10.18
N PRO A 19 -13.93 -14.65 9.53
CA PRO A 19 -13.62 -16.04 9.88
C PRO A 19 -12.25 -16.47 9.29
N PHE A 20 -11.21 -15.64 9.47
CA PHE A 20 -9.87 -15.99 9.02
C PHE A 20 -9.25 -17.00 9.99
N THR A 21 -8.83 -18.13 9.45
CA THR A 21 -8.18 -19.21 10.18
C THR A 21 -6.71 -19.29 9.84
N GLY A 22 -5.86 -19.54 10.84
CA GLY A 22 -4.42 -19.72 10.67
C GLY A 22 -3.60 -18.61 11.29
N GLU A 23 -2.28 -18.75 11.19
CA GLU A 23 -1.32 -17.81 11.77
C GLU A 23 -1.09 -16.60 10.86
N VAL A 24 -0.87 -15.43 11.49
CA VAL A 24 -0.49 -14.21 10.76
C VAL A 24 0.97 -14.31 10.37
N LYS A 25 1.23 -14.57 9.08
CA LYS A 25 2.57 -14.56 8.49
C LYS A 25 2.86 -13.19 7.89
N MET A 26 3.94 -12.55 8.35
CA MET A 26 4.42 -11.28 7.77
C MET A 26 5.42 -11.49 6.62
N GLU A 27 5.96 -12.70 6.51
CA GLU A 27 6.90 -13.11 5.46
C GLU A 27 6.28 -14.27 4.69
N ASN A 28 6.23 -14.14 3.36
CA ASN A 28 5.64 -15.09 2.43
C ASN A 28 4.22 -15.56 2.81
N PRO A 29 3.24 -14.63 2.90
CA PRO A 29 1.87 -14.97 3.23
C PRO A 29 1.15 -15.64 2.05
N ASP A 30 0.30 -16.63 2.34
CA ASP A 30 -0.56 -17.27 1.34
C ASP A 30 -1.68 -16.32 0.86
N ASN A 31 -2.15 -15.45 1.75
CA ASN A 31 -3.14 -14.42 1.45
C ASN A 31 -2.69 -13.08 2.05
N GLU A 32 -2.67 -12.04 1.22
CA GLU A 32 -2.40 -10.66 1.66
C GLU A 32 -3.70 -9.86 1.63
N PHE A 33 -4.00 -9.20 2.75
CA PHE A 33 -5.17 -8.34 2.89
C PHE A 33 -4.73 -6.90 3.12
N MET A 34 -5.45 -5.96 2.51
CA MET A 34 -5.14 -4.54 2.58
C MET A 34 -6.34 -3.77 3.13
N LEU A 35 -6.03 -2.84 4.02
CA LEU A 35 -6.95 -1.82 4.49
C LEU A 35 -6.49 -0.48 3.92
N ILE A 36 -7.29 0.09 3.02
CA ILE A 36 -7.03 1.37 2.37
C ILE A 36 -8.00 2.38 2.96
N ARG A 37 -7.49 3.53 3.36
CA ARG A 37 -8.30 4.66 3.82
C ARG A 37 -8.06 5.87 2.96
N GLU A 38 -9.14 6.42 2.45
CA GLU A 38 -9.14 7.68 1.74
C GLU A 38 -9.25 8.81 2.76
N VAL A 39 -8.28 9.72 2.71
CA VAL A 39 -8.14 10.82 3.67
C VAL A 39 -8.00 12.12 2.91
N GLU A 40 -8.63 13.17 3.42
CA GLU A 40 -8.43 14.50 2.89
C GLU A 40 -7.04 15.04 3.27
N VAL A 41 -6.50 15.89 2.42
CA VAL A 41 -5.24 16.58 2.63
C VAL A 41 -5.46 18.10 2.66
N ASP A 42 -4.63 18.80 3.43
CA ASP A 42 -4.61 20.26 3.48
C ASP A 42 -3.92 20.84 2.23
N GLU A 43 -3.96 22.17 2.09
CA GLU A 43 -3.33 22.89 0.98
C GLU A 43 -1.82 22.67 0.87
N LYS A 44 -1.18 22.16 1.94
CA LYS A 44 0.26 21.85 2.01
C LYS A 44 0.54 20.36 1.82
N GLY A 45 -0.48 19.54 1.52
CA GLY A 45 -0.38 18.09 1.35
C GLY A 45 -0.29 17.30 2.67
N GLY A 46 -0.52 17.95 3.81
CA GLY A 46 -0.63 17.33 5.12
C GLY A 46 -1.97 16.62 5.27
N VAL A 47 -1.99 15.45 5.92
CA VAL A 47 -3.22 14.70 6.15
C VAL A 47 -4.11 15.46 7.14
N LEU A 48 -5.35 15.80 6.73
CA LEU A 48 -6.31 16.49 7.59
C LEU A 48 -6.81 15.58 8.72
N TYR A 49 -6.94 14.28 8.45
CA TYR A 49 -7.31 13.26 9.44
C TYR A 49 -6.76 11.87 9.10
N PRO A 50 -6.21 11.10 10.06
CA PRO A 50 -5.96 11.47 11.45
C PRO A 50 -4.70 12.35 11.60
N ARG A 51 -4.83 13.43 12.38
CA ARG A 51 -3.68 14.29 12.73
C ARG A 51 -2.83 13.62 13.79
N HIS A 52 -1.53 13.72 13.62
CA HIS A 52 -0.56 13.20 14.57
C HIS A 52 0.05 14.39 15.31
N GLY A 53 -0.06 14.39 16.64
CA GLY A 53 0.55 15.39 17.50
C GLY A 53 2.06 15.17 17.66
N PRO A 54 2.73 16.05 18.41
CA PRO A 54 4.11 15.81 18.85
C PRO A 54 4.18 14.48 19.59
N GLY A 55 5.06 13.57 19.16
CA GLY A 55 5.14 12.20 19.70
C GLY A 55 4.38 11.14 18.90
N ARG A 56 3.81 11.48 17.73
CA ARG A 56 3.02 10.58 16.87
C ARG A 56 1.76 10.02 17.54
N THR A 57 1.24 10.68 18.56
CA THR A 57 -0.06 10.34 19.12
C THR A 57 -1.16 10.84 18.18
N ILE A 58 -2.13 10.00 17.87
CA ILE A 58 -3.34 10.41 17.16
C ILE A 58 -4.06 11.42 18.06
N ILE A 59 -4.28 12.63 17.55
CA ILE A 59 -5.10 13.62 18.24
C ILE A 59 -6.55 13.26 17.92
N GLU A 60 -7.25 12.70 18.89
CA GLU A 60 -8.71 12.54 18.82
C GLU A 60 -9.36 13.92 18.97
N GLU A 61 -9.42 14.68 17.88
CA GLU A 61 -10.31 15.84 17.82
C GLU A 61 -11.73 15.35 17.56
N ASN A 62 -12.69 15.98 18.25
CA ASN A 62 -14.12 15.73 18.16
C ASN A 62 -14.71 16.12 16.79
N ASP A 63 -13.86 16.41 15.81
CA ASP A 63 -14.25 16.82 14.47
C ASP A 63 -14.76 15.58 13.73
N SER A 64 -16.03 15.62 13.36
CA SER A 64 -16.79 14.53 12.76
C SER A 64 -16.41 14.30 11.29
N ARG A 65 -15.13 14.40 10.94
CA ARG A 65 -14.63 14.13 9.59
C ARG A 65 -14.28 12.65 9.47
N THR A 66 -15.31 11.86 9.19
CA THR A 66 -15.11 10.46 8.82
C THR A 66 -14.24 10.35 7.57
N PRO A 67 -13.38 9.34 7.45
CA PRO A 67 -12.66 9.09 6.20
C PRO A 67 -13.64 8.97 5.05
N LEU A 68 -13.30 9.57 3.90
CA LEU A 68 -14.15 9.59 2.69
C LEU A 68 -14.56 8.18 2.26
N GLY A 69 -13.64 7.22 2.44
CA GLY A 69 -13.88 5.81 2.19
C GLY A 69 -12.90 4.94 2.96
N ILE A 70 -13.40 3.78 3.42
CA ILE A 70 -12.58 2.69 3.96
C ILE A 70 -12.81 1.47 3.07
N TYR A 71 -11.74 1.01 2.44
CA TYR A 71 -11.77 -0.13 1.55
C TYR A 71 -10.96 -1.28 2.16
N PHE A 72 -11.60 -2.42 2.32
CA PHE A 72 -10.96 -3.66 2.74
C PHE A 72 -10.99 -4.66 1.58
N GLY A 73 -9.86 -5.29 1.28
CA GLY A 73 -9.78 -6.23 0.17
C GLY A 73 -8.62 -7.20 0.30
N ARG A 74 -8.69 -8.28 -0.49
CA ARG A 74 -7.60 -9.24 -0.67
C ARG A 74 -6.78 -8.84 -1.90
N ALA A 75 -5.47 -8.79 -1.77
CA ALA A 75 -4.58 -8.61 -2.91
C ALA A 75 -4.58 -9.89 -3.75
N ILE A 76 -5.04 -9.78 -5.00
CA ILE A 76 -5.10 -10.91 -5.96
C ILE A 76 -3.86 -10.91 -6.86
N LEU A 77 -3.34 -9.72 -7.19
CA LEU A 77 -2.18 -9.52 -8.04
C LEU A 77 -1.32 -8.38 -7.45
N GLY A 78 0.00 -8.51 -7.47
CA GLY A 78 0.90 -7.43 -7.06
C GLY A 78 1.00 -7.23 -5.54
N GLY A 79 0.88 -8.30 -4.76
CA GLY A 79 1.23 -8.27 -3.34
C GLY A 79 2.67 -7.78 -3.10
N SER A 80 2.98 -7.38 -1.87
CA SER A 80 4.25 -6.71 -1.50
C SER A 80 5.51 -7.47 -1.93
N GLN A 81 5.42 -8.80 -2.08
CA GLN A 81 6.47 -9.66 -2.59
C GLN A 81 6.52 -9.75 -4.11
N THR A 82 5.37 -9.83 -4.78
CA THR A 82 5.30 -9.98 -6.25
C THR A 82 5.77 -8.73 -6.98
N MET A 83 5.63 -7.54 -6.39
CA MET A 83 6.18 -6.31 -6.99
C MET A 83 7.71 -6.20 -6.83
N ARG A 84 8.28 -6.66 -5.70
CA ARG A 84 9.72 -6.53 -5.41
C ARG A 84 10.60 -7.53 -6.16
N GLU A 85 10.09 -8.73 -6.39
CA GLU A 85 10.81 -9.82 -7.09
C GLU A 85 10.10 -10.22 -8.40
N GLY A 86 9.29 -9.30 -8.93
CA GLY A 86 8.38 -9.57 -10.03
C GLY A 86 9.05 -9.82 -11.39
N ARG A 87 8.22 -10.30 -12.33
CA ARG A 87 8.57 -10.50 -13.75
C ARG A 87 9.17 -9.24 -14.40
N VAL A 88 8.83 -8.05 -13.90
CA VAL A 88 9.37 -6.78 -14.38
C VAL A 88 10.88 -6.67 -14.12
N ALA A 89 11.35 -7.09 -12.94
CA ALA A 89 12.77 -7.05 -12.58
C ALA A 89 13.63 -7.92 -13.51
N LYS A 90 13.07 -9.06 -13.97
CA LYS A 90 13.70 -9.95 -14.97
C LYS A 90 13.96 -9.24 -16.31
N TYR A 91 13.15 -8.25 -16.66
CA TYR A 91 13.30 -7.49 -17.90
C TYR A 91 13.95 -6.12 -17.69
N SER A 92 14.56 -5.89 -16.52
CA SER A 92 15.31 -4.68 -16.22
C SER A 92 16.38 -4.43 -17.27
N LEU A 93 16.62 -3.15 -17.60
CA LEU A 93 17.65 -2.72 -18.55
C LEU A 93 19.02 -3.33 -18.26
N LYS A 94 19.36 -3.51 -16.98
CA LYS A 94 20.65 -4.05 -16.53
C LYS A 94 20.90 -5.50 -16.95
N GLN A 95 19.84 -6.28 -17.16
CA GLN A 95 19.93 -7.70 -17.49
C GLN A 95 19.91 -7.96 -19.01
N ARG A 96 19.77 -6.92 -19.84
CA ARG A 96 19.67 -7.05 -21.30
C ARG A 96 21.06 -7.26 -21.92
N LEU A 97 21.18 -8.24 -22.81
CA LEU A 97 22.41 -8.52 -23.57
C LEU A 97 22.81 -7.34 -24.49
N TYR A 98 21.82 -6.58 -24.95
CA TYR A 98 21.99 -5.39 -25.76
C TYR A 98 21.20 -4.23 -25.17
N LEU A 99 21.84 -3.06 -25.06
CA LEU A 99 21.23 -1.84 -24.53
C LEU A 99 21.56 -0.67 -25.47
N GLY A 100 20.53 -0.11 -26.10
CA GLY A 100 20.65 1.10 -26.92
C GLY A 100 20.68 2.37 -26.06
N PRO A 101 21.20 3.49 -26.60
CA PRO A 101 21.41 4.75 -25.85
C PRO A 101 20.11 5.40 -25.34
N THR A 102 18.96 5.03 -25.90
CA THR A 102 17.63 5.57 -25.56
C THR A 102 16.62 4.47 -25.27
N SER A 103 17.02 3.49 -24.45
CA SER A 103 16.11 2.40 -24.04
C SER A 103 15.11 2.89 -23.00
N MET A 104 13.81 2.72 -23.26
CA MET A 104 12.74 3.02 -22.30
C MET A 104 12.72 2.04 -21.13
N ASP A 105 12.35 2.53 -19.94
CA ASP A 105 12.14 1.68 -18.78
C ASP A 105 11.04 0.64 -19.02
N THR A 106 11.25 -0.57 -18.50
CA THR A 106 10.39 -1.72 -18.77
C THR A 106 8.97 -1.54 -18.25
N GLU A 107 8.78 -0.91 -17.07
CA GLU A 107 7.44 -0.69 -16.51
C GLU A 107 6.63 0.25 -17.39
N LEU A 108 7.26 1.35 -17.78
CA LEU A 108 6.64 2.34 -18.66
C LEU A 108 6.33 1.76 -20.04
N ALA A 109 7.26 0.99 -20.62
CA ALA A 109 7.04 0.33 -21.91
C ALA A 109 5.86 -0.65 -21.86
N MET A 110 5.70 -1.40 -20.77
CA MET A 110 4.57 -2.31 -20.57
C MET A 110 3.23 -1.56 -20.49
N ILE A 111 3.18 -0.44 -19.77
CA ILE A 111 1.98 0.40 -19.68
C ILE A 111 1.64 0.98 -21.05
N MET A 112 2.61 1.58 -21.73
CA MET A 112 2.41 2.22 -23.04
C MET A 112 1.96 1.21 -24.12
N SER A 113 2.42 -0.03 -24.05
CA SER A 113 1.98 -1.09 -24.98
C SER A 113 0.51 -1.48 -24.81
N ASN A 114 -0.06 -1.24 -23.62
CA ASN A 114 -1.47 -1.51 -23.32
C ASN A 114 -2.34 -0.25 -23.47
N LEU A 115 -1.73 0.91 -23.67
CA LEU A 115 -2.42 2.16 -23.91
C LEU A 115 -2.73 2.27 -25.41
N GLY A 116 -3.93 1.80 -25.79
CA GLY A 116 -4.46 1.90 -27.15
C GLY A 116 -5.20 3.21 -27.40
#